data_AF-A0A7W1G2U6-F1
#
_entry.id   AF-A0A7W1G2U6-F1
#
_cell.length_a   1.000
_cell.length_b   1.000
_cell.length_c   1.000
_cell.angle_alpha   90.00
_cell.angle_beta   90.00
_cell.angle_gamma   90.00
#
_symmetry.space_group_name_H-M   'P 1'
#
loop_
_entity.id
_entity.type
_entity.pdbx_description
1 polymer ?
#
loop_
_entity_poly.entity_id
_entity_poly.type
_entity_poly.pdbx_seq_one_letter_code
_entity_poly.pdbx_strand_id
1 'polypeptide(L)' 'LSYDSVGHHLAAALGVPVVVAFTGYSDPVFPIAWQPRGPGPIDVVAIPTADKDRSEQWQRVCERLPRP' A
#
# COMPACT_ATOMS: atom_id res chain seq x y z
N LEU A 1 1.49 8.87 -0.81
CA LEU A 1 0.28 8.08 -0.52
C LEU A 1 -0.51 7.96 -1.82
N SER A 2 -0.75 6.76 -2.32
CA SER A 2 -1.61 6.55 -3.50
C SER A 2 -2.39 5.25 -3.33
N TYR A 3 -3.46 5.06 -4.11
CA TYR A 3 -4.25 3.82 -4.14
C TYR A 3 -3.68 2.86 -5.19
N ASP A 4 -4.03 1.57 -5.10
CA ASP A 4 -3.56 0.55 -6.05
C ASP A 4 -3.82 0.97 -7.50
N SER A 5 -2.74 1.35 -8.19
CA SER A 5 -2.76 1.95 -9.51
C SER A 5 -1.45 1.62 -10.24
N VAL A 6 -1.50 1.63 -11.58
CA VAL A 6 -0.36 1.36 -12.46
C VAL A 6 0.90 2.15 -12.08
N GLY A 7 0.75 3.38 -11.58
CA GLY A 7 1.88 4.23 -11.18
C GLY A 7 2.76 3.61 -10.08
N HIS A 8 2.19 2.86 -9.15
CA HIS A 8 2.98 2.21 -8.08
C HIS A 8 3.79 1.03 -8.58
N HIS A 9 3.22 0.24 -9.50
CA HIS A 9 3.95 -0.87 -10.10
C HIS A 9 5.16 -0.35 -10.88
N LEU A 10 4.98 0.74 -11.63
CA LEU A 10 6.08 1.39 -12.32
C LEU A 10 7.11 1.98 -11.34
N ALA A 11 6.68 2.70 -10.31
CA ALA A 11 7.57 3.26 -9.30
C ALA A 11 8.41 2.17 -8.61
N ALA A 12 7.76 1.08 -8.19
CA ALA A 12 8.45 -0.07 -7.60
C ALA A 12 9.44 -0.69 -8.59
N ALA A 13 9.06 -0.91 -9.85
CA ALA A 13 9.94 -1.46 -10.88
C ALA A 13 11.19 -0.59 -11.11
N LEU A 14 11.05 0.74 -10.98
CA LEU A 14 12.15 1.70 -11.08
C LEU A 14 12.97 1.84 -9.78
N GLY A 15 12.65 1.08 -8.73
CA GLY A 15 13.35 1.12 -7.45
C GLY A 15 13.00 2.32 -6.56
N VAL A 16 11.95 3.07 -6.89
CA VAL A 16 11.45 4.16 -6.05
C VAL A 16 10.77 3.54 -4.81
N PRO A 17 11.06 4.01 -3.58
CA PRO A 17 10.36 3.57 -2.38
C PRO A 17 8.85 3.83 -2.50
N VAL A 18 8.03 2.80 -2.22
CA VAL A 18 6.57 2.92 -2.29
C VAL A 18 5.90 2.42 -1.02
N VAL A 19 4.88 3.15 -0.59
CA VAL A 19 3.94 2.75 0.47
C VAL A 19 2.56 2.64 -0.15
N VAL A 20 1.96 1.44 -0.11
CA VAL A 20 0.65 1.15 -0.70
C VAL A 20 -0.34 0.78 0.41
N ALA A 21 -1.48 1.46 0.45
CA ALA A 21 -2.60 1.09 1.30
C ALA A 21 -3.65 0.33 0.48
N PHE A 22 -3.86 -0.95 0.77
CA PHE A 22 -4.98 -1.72 0.22
C PHE A 22 -6.17 -1.58 1.15
N THR A 23 -7.30 -1.12 0.63
CA THR A 23 -8.56 -0.98 1.37
C THR A 23 -9.74 -1.33 0.47
N GLY A 24 -10.89 -1.67 1.05
CA GLY A 24 -12.10 -1.93 0.27
C GLY A 24 -12.09 -3.25 -0.51
N TYR A 25 -11.19 -4.19 -0.17
CA TYR A 25 -11.15 -5.51 -0.79
C TYR A 25 -12.00 -6.52 -0.02
N SER A 26 -12.62 -7.45 -0.75
CA SER A 26 -13.46 -8.53 -0.19
C SER A 26 -12.69 -9.81 0.09
N ASP A 27 -11.53 -10.00 -0.51
CA ASP A 27 -10.72 -11.22 -0.43
C ASP A 27 -9.32 -10.92 0.15
N PRO A 28 -8.87 -11.61 1.22
CA PRO A 28 -7.55 -11.40 1.82
C PRO A 28 -6.38 -11.71 0.87
N VAL A 29 -6.60 -12.42 -0.22
CA VAL A 29 -5.60 -12.67 -1.28
C VAL A 29 -5.38 -11.42 -2.14
N PHE A 30 -6.33 -10.49 -2.20
CA PHE A 30 -6.25 -9.33 -3.09
C PHE A 30 -4.97 -8.49 -2.88
N PRO A 31 -4.59 -8.07 -1.65
CA PRO A 31 -3.34 -7.33 -1.43
C PRO A 31 -2.08 -8.14 -1.78
N ILE A 32 -2.14 -9.47 -1.71
CA ILE A 32 -1.00 -10.36 -2.02
C ILE A 32 -0.82 -10.48 -3.54
N ALA A 33 -1.93 -10.60 -4.27
CA ALA A 33 -1.93 -10.71 -5.72
C ALA A 33 -1.50 -9.41 -6.39
N TRP A 34 -1.94 -8.27 -5.85
CA TRP A 34 -1.81 -6.96 -6.48
C TRP A 34 -0.72 -6.06 -5.88
N GLN A 35 -0.01 -6.48 -4.83
CA GLN A 35 1.10 -5.67 -4.34
C GLN A 35 2.17 -5.42 -5.43
N PRO A 36 2.74 -4.21 -5.50
CA PRO A 36 3.83 -3.95 -6.41
C PRO A 36 5.06 -4.79 -6.05
N ARG A 37 5.93 -5.00 -7.04
CA ARG A 37 7.21 -5.70 -6.89
C ARG A 37 8.30 -4.94 -7.62
N GLY A 38 9.49 -4.92 -7.05
CA GLY A 38 10.65 -4.25 -7.64
C GLY A 38 11.82 -4.19 -6.68
N PRO A 39 12.95 -3.62 -7.12
CA PRO A 39 14.21 -3.64 -6.36
C PRO A 39 14.27 -2.66 -5.18
N GLY A 40 13.35 -1.69 -5.11
CA GLY A 40 13.29 -0.70 -4.03
C GLY A 40 12.50 -1.15 -2.80
N PRO A 41 12.52 -0.38 -1.70
CA PRO A 41 11.67 -0.63 -0.53
C PRO A 41 10.18 -0.58 -0.88
N ILE A 42 9.42 -1.57 -0.42
CA ILE A 42 7.98 -1.70 -0.65
C ILE A 42 7.30 -1.99 0.68
N ASP A 43 6.44 -1.07 1.12
CA ASP A 43 5.64 -1.20 2.33
C ASP A 43 4.15 -1.34 1.97
N VAL A 44 3.56 -2.47 2.35
CA VAL A 44 2.14 -2.76 2.11
C VAL A 44 1.36 -2.67 3.41
N VAL A 45 0.34 -1.80 3.44
CA VAL A 45 -0.63 -1.69 4.54
C VAL A 45 -1.97 -2.22 4.04
N ALA A 46 -2.33 -3.43 4.46
CA ALA A 46 -3.66 -3.97 4.22
C ALA A 46 -4.63 -3.49 5.31
N ILE A 47 -5.72 -2.87 4.89
CA ILE A 47 -6.81 -2.35 5.73
C ILE A 47 -8.08 -3.11 5.34
N PRO A 48 -8.56 -4.04 6.19
CA PRO A 48 -9.82 -4.73 5.94
C PRO A 48 -10.96 -3.76 5.69
N THR A 49 -11.89 -4.11 4.80
CA THR A 49 -13.03 -3.25 4.44
C THR A 49 -13.84 -2.80 5.65
N ALA A 50 -13.99 -3.66 6.66
CA ALA A 50 -14.70 -3.34 7.91
C ALA A 50 -13.99 -2.26 8.76
N ASP A 51 -12.68 -2.07 8.59
CA ASP A 51 -11.85 -1.17 9.40
C ASP A 51 -11.44 0.11 8.64
N LYS A 52 -11.82 0.28 7.37
CA LYS A 52 -11.34 1.37 6.52
C LYS A 52 -11.64 2.77 7.05
N ASP A 53 -12.69 2.92 7.86
CA ASP A 53 -13.11 4.21 8.41
C ASP A 53 -12.47 4.49 9.79
N ARG A 54 -11.66 3.56 10.31
CA ARG A 54 -10.91 3.74 11.58
C ARG A 54 -9.64 4.54 11.33
N SER A 55 -9.51 5.68 11.98
CA SER A 55 -8.34 6.57 11.87
C SER A 55 -7.01 5.89 12.22
N GLU A 56 -7.03 4.95 13.17
CA GLU A 56 -5.86 4.14 13.56
C GLU A 56 -5.23 3.40 12.36
N GLN A 57 -6.05 2.94 11.40
CA GLN A 57 -5.54 2.26 10.22
C GLN A 57 -4.77 3.21 9.30
N TRP A 58 -5.24 4.44 9.16
CA TRP A 58 -4.58 5.47 8.36
C TRP A 58 -3.33 6.01 9.03
N GLN A 59 -3.31 6.06 10.37
CA GLN A 59 -2.11 6.42 11.12
C GLN A 59 -0.97 5.43 10.83
N ARG A 60 -1.26 4.12 10.78
CA ARG A 60 -0.28 3.09 10.38
C ARG A 60 0.30 3.33 8.98
N VAL A 61 -0.48 3.93 8.07
CA VAL A 61 0.02 4.28 6.73
C VAL A 61 0.95 5.48 6.80
N CYS A 62 0.57 6.52 7.54
CA CYS A 62 1.38 7.73 7.72
C CYS A 62 2.74 7.42 8.36
N GLU A 63 2.77 6.52 9.35
CA GLU A 63 3.99 6.11 10.04
C GLU A 63 5.02 5.42 9.13
N ARG A 64 4.58 4.88 7.98
CA ARG A 64 5.44 4.21 7.00
C ARG A 64 5.89 5.12 5.86
N LEU A 65 5.35 6.34 5.77
CA LEU A 65 5.77 7.26 4.71
C LEU A 65 7.27 7.58 4.87
N PRO A 66 8.04 7.62 3.76
CA PRO A 66 9.41 8.07 3.80
C PRO A 66 9.49 9.47 4.41
N ARG A 67 10.41 9.67 5.36
CA ARG A 67 10.70 10.99 5.90
C ARG A 67 11.54 11.78 4.87
N PRO A 68 11.29 13.09 4.72
CA PRO A 68 12.13 13.94 3.88
C PRO A 68 13.57 14.01 4.37
#